data_AF-A0A2E0MDD8-F1
#
_entry.id   AF-A0A2E0MDD8-F1
#
_cell.length_a   1.000
_cell.length_b   1.000
_cell.length_c   1.000
_cell.angle_alpha   90.00
_cell.angle_beta   90.00
_cell.angle_gamma   90.00
#
_symmetry.space_group_name_H-M   'P 1'
#
loop_
_entity.id
_entity.type
_entity.pdbx_description
1 polymer ?
#
loop_
_entity_poly.entity_id
_entity_poly.type
_entity_poly.pdbx_seq_one_letter_code
_entity_poly.pdbx_strand_id
1 'polypeptide(L)'
;METGSVFKPIIYSLIGLLGLIVIVTPYFSYEKAYFVDDDYYITMVDSIEVGYEPYIGGLIVAERSYLASLKKKEYYVSVKPISDSLQIELNKASSKGDSLAISKTNDAIRLLEQKTFSVNEKIANQFALKNMSKKKLIAKIKSITDTLSMEDYIVIVANQIRNPNQLSTIPSVKNEQISVKKVNLQDKGGYLLFGLILIGLVAFMVLMDQKIIQLHLPILKYGIPVVLIIIAIFISGSVYFTLANDIKFEETYEKREKIVQNKLMQIKNLQVEFLSVNENYANSWDSLVHFAKNDSAQIVRYLVDKNDTAAVNNALRNNQPIKDTAYIPIDIKVFGEKHGINIDSIAYVPFTKTQFSLKTNKTKNANNRDVFYIEVKTKKKTFVEMLKIYPENFDEENYIQFGSLTEPTTEGNW
;
A
#
# COMPACT_ATOMS: atom_id res chain seq x y z
N MET A 1 28.70 46.94 35.22
CA MET A 1 27.67 45.92 34.95
C MET A 1 28.39 44.69 34.48
N GLU A 2 28.44 43.64 35.31
CA GLU A 2 29.01 42.35 34.90
C GLU A 2 28.23 41.86 33.68
N THR A 3 28.93 41.67 32.56
CA THR A 3 28.38 41.13 31.31
C THR A 3 27.61 39.82 31.56
N GLY A 4 27.96 39.06 32.59
CA GLY A 4 27.25 37.85 33.00
C GLY A 4 25.79 38.02 33.45
N SER A 5 25.34 39.19 33.92
CA SER A 5 23.97 39.32 34.47
C SER A 5 22.88 39.38 33.38
N VAL A 6 23.23 39.80 32.16
CA VAL A 6 22.27 39.94 31.04
C VAL A 6 22.13 38.63 30.27
N PHE A 7 23.19 37.83 30.17
CA PHE A 7 23.17 36.59 29.40
C PHE A 7 22.54 35.42 30.16
N LYS A 8 22.57 35.38 31.50
CA LYS A 8 22.00 34.28 32.28
C LYS A 8 20.50 34.04 32.03
N PRO A 9 19.60 35.05 32.07
CA PRO A 9 18.18 34.84 31.79
C PRO A 9 17.90 34.37 30.35
N ILE A 10 18.74 34.81 29.40
CA ILE A 10 18.66 34.39 28.00
C ILE A 10 19.04 32.91 27.88
N ILE A 11 20.13 32.49 28.51
CA ILE A 11 20.57 31.09 28.55
C ILE A 11 19.51 30.19 29.21
N TYR A 12 18.93 30.62 30.34
CA TYR A 12 17.86 29.87 31.02
C TYR A 12 16.62 29.72 30.15
N SER A 13 16.20 30.80 29.49
CA SER A 13 15.08 30.77 28.55
C SER A 13 15.33 29.83 27.36
N LEU A 14 16.54 29.85 26.78
CA LEU A 14 16.91 28.98 25.66
C LEU A 14 16.92 27.50 26.05
N ILE A 15 17.50 27.15 27.20
CA ILE A 15 17.52 25.76 27.68
C ILE A 15 16.12 25.29 28.06
N GLY A 16 15.30 26.16 28.68
CA GLY A 16 13.92 25.82 29.04
C GLY A 16 13.04 25.62 27.81
N LEU A 17 13.21 26.45 26.79
CA LEU A 17 12.54 26.32 25.49
C LEU A 17 13.00 25.05 24.77
N LEU A 18 14.29 24.71 24.82
CA LEU A 18 14.80 23.43 24.32
C LEU A 18 14.15 22.24 25.04
N GLY A 19 14.06 22.28 26.37
CA GLY A 19 13.40 21.22 27.16
C GLY A 19 11.93 21.04 26.78
N LEU A 20 11.18 22.13 26.62
CA LEU A 20 9.81 22.10 26.11
C LEU A 20 9.73 21.54 24.69
N ILE A 21 10.61 21.96 23.80
CA ILE A 21 10.67 21.43 22.42
C ILE A 21 10.89 19.91 22.46
N VAL A 22 11.84 19.41 23.24
CA VAL A 22 12.10 17.96 23.33
C VAL A 22 10.87 17.20 23.83
N ILE A 23 10.17 17.70 24.86
CA ILE A 23 8.93 17.09 25.38
C ILE A 23 7.85 17.01 24.29
N VAL A 24 7.72 18.08 23.51
CA VAL A 24 6.64 18.27 22.55
C VAL A 24 6.93 17.56 21.23
N THR A 25 8.20 17.42 20.84
CA THR A 25 8.66 16.82 19.57
C THR A 25 8.01 15.47 19.24
N PRO A 26 7.99 14.45 20.14
CA PRO A 26 7.39 13.15 19.82
C PRO A 26 5.86 13.19 19.63
N TYR A 27 5.18 14.27 20.04
CA TYR A 27 3.74 14.45 19.87
C TYR A 27 3.37 15.27 18.62
N PHE A 28 4.32 16.02 18.05
CA PHE A 28 4.09 16.87 16.87
C PHE A 28 4.74 16.33 15.59
N SER A 29 5.68 15.40 15.70
CA SER A 29 6.18 14.65 14.54
C SER A 29 5.07 13.75 13.99
N TYR A 30 4.82 13.84 12.68
CA TYR A 30 3.69 13.19 12.00
C TYR A 30 3.64 11.70 12.34
N GLU A 31 2.58 11.28 13.03
CA GLU A 31 2.44 9.88 13.43
C GLU A 31 2.27 8.95 12.22
N LYS A 32 1.79 9.46 11.08
CA LYS A 32 1.43 8.65 9.91
C LYS A 32 2.00 9.21 8.61
N ALA A 33 2.45 8.34 7.72
CA ALA A 33 2.77 8.66 6.33
C ALA A 33 1.86 7.86 5.38
N TYR A 34 1.58 8.45 4.22
CA TYR A 34 0.77 7.83 3.19
C TYR A 34 1.70 7.19 2.16
N PHE A 35 1.65 5.88 2.03
CA PHE A 35 2.42 5.11 1.05
C PHE A 35 1.58 4.86 -0.19
N VAL A 36 2.19 5.00 -1.36
CA VAL A 36 1.58 4.72 -2.66
C VAL A 36 2.17 3.42 -3.20
N ASP A 37 1.34 2.37 -3.36
CA ASP A 37 1.75 1.05 -3.85
C ASP A 37 2.94 0.41 -3.07
N ASP A 38 3.24 0.91 -1.86
CA ASP A 38 4.46 0.62 -1.07
C ASP A 38 5.81 1.01 -1.72
N ASP A 39 5.78 1.70 -2.87
CA ASP A 39 6.98 2.14 -3.60
C ASP A 39 7.62 3.40 -2.98
N TYR A 40 6.80 4.36 -2.57
CA TYR A 40 7.23 5.63 -1.97
C TYR A 40 6.14 6.19 -1.06
N TYR A 41 6.54 7.06 -0.12
CA TYR A 41 5.61 7.75 0.76
C TYR A 41 5.47 9.23 0.39
N ILE A 42 4.31 9.80 0.68
CA ILE A 42 4.00 11.22 0.53
C ILE A 42 3.65 11.74 1.92
N THR A 43 4.42 12.72 2.39
CA THR A 43 4.05 13.51 3.58
C THR A 43 3.45 14.85 3.17
N MET A 44 2.65 15.44 4.05
CA MET A 44 2.13 16.80 3.83
C MET A 44 3.22 17.85 3.74
N VAL A 45 4.29 17.67 4.52
CA VAL A 45 5.39 18.64 4.51
C VAL A 45 6.09 18.58 3.17
N ASP A 46 6.41 17.37 2.70
CA ASP A 46 7.08 17.18 1.41
C ASP A 46 6.20 17.67 0.25
N SER A 47 4.88 17.45 0.31
CA SER A 47 3.97 17.92 -0.74
C SER A 47 3.90 19.46 -0.80
N ILE A 48 3.87 20.12 0.36
CA ILE A 48 3.86 21.58 0.47
C ILE A 48 5.22 22.18 0.05
N GLU A 49 6.33 21.60 0.52
CA GLU A 49 7.69 22.09 0.23
C GLU A 49 8.06 21.98 -1.25
N VAL A 50 7.66 20.88 -1.90
CA VAL A 50 7.88 20.67 -3.33
C VAL A 50 6.89 21.45 -4.21
N GLY A 51 5.93 22.17 -3.60
CA GLY A 51 4.98 23.02 -4.31
C GLY A 51 3.93 22.22 -5.08
N TYR A 52 3.64 20.98 -4.66
CA TYR A 52 2.49 20.21 -5.14
C TYR A 52 1.22 20.80 -4.53
N GLU A 53 0.86 22.00 -4.98
CA GLU A 53 -0.51 22.46 -4.87
C GLU A 53 -1.35 21.58 -5.80
N PRO A 54 -2.40 20.91 -5.29
CA PRO A 54 -3.38 20.25 -6.15
C PRO A 54 -3.80 21.31 -7.16
N TYR A 55 -3.54 21.07 -8.45
CA TYR A 55 -3.96 22.02 -9.47
C TYR A 55 -5.48 21.86 -9.60
N ILE A 56 -6.24 22.35 -8.61
CA ILE A 56 -7.70 22.29 -8.52
C ILE A 56 -8.28 22.91 -9.80
N GLY A 57 -7.58 23.90 -10.37
CA GLY A 57 -7.85 24.42 -11.71
C GLY A 57 -7.91 23.33 -12.78
N GLY A 58 -6.94 22.41 -12.83
CA GLY A 58 -6.86 21.29 -13.77
C GLY A 58 -7.91 20.22 -13.52
N LEU A 59 -8.23 19.91 -12.26
CA LEU A 59 -9.35 19.02 -11.93
C LEU A 59 -10.69 19.63 -12.39
N ILE A 60 -10.88 20.94 -12.23
CA ILE A 60 -12.04 21.66 -12.76
C ILE A 60 -12.04 21.63 -14.31
N VAL A 61 -10.88 21.70 -14.98
CA VAL A 61 -10.78 21.52 -16.46
C VAL A 61 -11.28 20.12 -16.83
N ALA A 62 -10.77 19.08 -16.16
CA ALA A 62 -11.07 17.69 -16.46
C ALA A 62 -12.55 17.37 -16.23
N GLU A 63 -13.12 17.76 -15.08
CA GLU A 63 -14.54 17.61 -14.76
C GLU A 63 -15.42 18.25 -15.85
N ARG A 64 -15.11 19.50 -16.21
CA ARG A 64 -15.91 20.22 -17.21
C ARG A 64 -15.76 19.64 -18.62
N SER A 65 -14.57 19.16 -18.97
CA SER A 65 -14.33 18.49 -20.24
C SER A 65 -15.10 17.16 -20.31
N TYR A 66 -15.17 16.44 -19.20
CA TYR A 66 -15.98 15.24 -19.07
C TYR A 66 -17.48 15.53 -19.21
N LEU A 67 -18.00 16.55 -18.51
CA LEU A 67 -19.41 16.97 -18.64
C LEU A 67 -19.75 17.44 -20.06
N ALA A 68 -18.83 18.14 -20.73
CA ALA A 68 -18.97 18.51 -22.14
C ALA A 68 -19.06 17.26 -23.03
N SER A 69 -18.20 16.27 -22.78
CA SER A 69 -18.20 15.00 -23.52
C SER A 69 -19.51 14.23 -23.33
N LEU A 70 -20.02 14.15 -22.10
CA LEU A 70 -21.32 13.53 -21.81
C LEU A 70 -22.46 14.23 -22.56
N LYS A 71 -22.49 15.56 -22.55
CA LYS A 71 -23.52 16.33 -23.28
C LYS A 71 -23.43 16.17 -24.79
N LYS A 72 -22.21 16.11 -25.35
CA LYS A 72 -22.00 15.80 -26.77
C LYS A 72 -22.48 14.39 -27.12
N LYS A 73 -22.24 13.41 -26.25
CA LYS A 73 -22.71 12.03 -26.41
C LYS A 73 -24.24 11.93 -26.36
N GLU A 74 -24.87 12.63 -25.41
CA GLU A 74 -26.33 12.73 -25.31
C GLU A 74 -26.94 13.30 -26.61
N TYR A 75 -26.37 14.39 -27.13
CA TYR A 75 -26.80 14.96 -28.40
C TYR A 75 -26.59 13.99 -29.57
N TYR A 76 -25.42 13.35 -29.67
CA TYR A 76 -25.16 12.33 -30.68
C TYR A 76 -26.20 11.21 -30.67
N VAL A 77 -26.55 10.69 -29.49
CA VAL A 77 -27.58 9.65 -29.34
C VAL A 77 -28.94 10.14 -29.85
N SER A 78 -29.29 11.40 -29.61
CA SER A 78 -30.56 11.98 -30.10
C SER A 78 -30.65 12.14 -31.62
N VAL A 79 -29.52 12.40 -32.30
CA VAL A 79 -29.49 12.62 -33.76
C VAL A 79 -29.18 11.34 -34.54
N LYS A 80 -28.65 10.31 -33.88
CA LYS A 80 -28.28 9.02 -34.50
C LYS A 80 -29.43 8.38 -35.30
N PRO A 81 -30.68 8.31 -34.82
CA PRO A 81 -31.78 7.72 -35.60
C PRO A 81 -32.06 8.45 -36.92
N ILE A 82 -31.91 9.78 -36.92
CA ILE A 82 -32.09 10.63 -38.10
C ILE A 82 -30.94 10.38 -39.09
N SER A 83 -29.70 10.35 -38.59
CA SER A 83 -28.51 10.03 -39.38
C SER A 83 -28.61 8.65 -40.03
N ASP A 84 -28.99 7.63 -39.26
CA ASP A 84 -29.15 6.26 -39.74
C ASP A 84 -30.24 6.18 -40.83
N SER A 85 -31.34 6.91 -40.65
CA SER A 85 -32.44 7.00 -41.63
C SER A 85 -32.02 7.65 -42.94
N LEU A 86 -31.29 8.78 -42.87
CA LEU A 86 -30.75 9.47 -44.05
C LEU A 86 -29.74 8.60 -44.81
N GLN A 87 -28.92 7.83 -44.10
CA GLN A 87 -27.97 6.91 -44.73
C GLN A 87 -28.67 5.76 -45.46
N ILE A 88 -29.74 5.22 -44.86
CA ILE A 88 -30.59 4.20 -45.51
C ILE A 88 -31.25 4.76 -46.77
N GLU A 89 -31.76 6.00 -46.71
CA GLU A 89 -32.38 6.68 -47.84
C GLU A 89 -31.38 6.93 -48.97
N LEU A 90 -30.15 7.35 -48.64
CA LEU A 90 -29.06 7.53 -49.60
C LEU A 90 -28.69 6.22 -50.29
N ASN A 91 -28.58 5.13 -49.54
CA ASN A 91 -28.30 3.80 -50.11
C ASN A 91 -29.43 3.34 -51.05
N LYS A 92 -30.70 3.59 -50.69
CA LYS A 92 -31.85 3.30 -51.54
C LYS A 92 -31.85 4.14 -52.82
N ALA A 93 -31.63 5.45 -52.71
CA ALA A 93 -31.55 6.35 -53.86
C ALA A 93 -30.41 5.97 -54.82
N SER A 94 -29.25 5.62 -54.26
CA SER A 94 -28.07 5.14 -55.00
C SER A 94 -28.34 3.84 -55.75
N SER A 95 -29.01 2.87 -55.11
CA SER A 95 -29.37 1.60 -55.75
C SER A 95 -30.36 1.74 -56.92
N LYS A 96 -31.16 2.81 -56.92
CA LYS A 96 -32.16 3.12 -57.97
C LYS A 96 -31.61 4.04 -59.07
N GLY A 97 -30.39 4.57 -58.92
CA GLY A 97 -29.81 5.53 -59.85
C GLY A 97 -30.53 6.88 -59.91
N ASP A 98 -31.25 7.27 -58.84
CA ASP A 98 -32.00 8.54 -58.79
C ASP A 98 -31.09 9.70 -58.36
N SER A 99 -30.49 10.38 -59.34
CA SER A 99 -29.57 11.50 -59.13
C SER A 99 -30.17 12.65 -58.31
N LEU A 100 -31.47 12.90 -58.42
CA LEU A 100 -32.15 13.98 -57.71
C LEU A 100 -32.34 13.63 -56.23
N ALA A 101 -32.77 12.40 -55.94
CA ALA A 101 -32.90 11.92 -54.57
C ALA A 101 -31.54 11.86 -53.87
N ILE A 102 -30.49 11.41 -54.56
CA ILE A 102 -29.11 11.41 -54.03
C ILE A 102 -28.67 12.82 -53.63
N SER A 103 -28.87 13.82 -54.50
CA SER A 103 -28.51 15.21 -54.19
C SER A 103 -29.25 15.74 -52.97
N LYS A 104 -30.56 15.50 -52.89
CA LYS A 104 -31.39 15.97 -51.77
C LYS A 104 -31.00 15.31 -50.44
N THR A 105 -30.74 14.01 -50.44
CA THR A 105 -30.31 13.30 -49.23
C THR A 105 -28.91 13.75 -48.78
N ASN A 106 -27.99 13.97 -49.72
CA ASN A 106 -26.67 14.53 -49.40
C ASN A 106 -26.75 15.95 -48.81
N ASP A 107 -27.64 16.80 -49.34
CA ASP A 107 -27.87 18.12 -48.76
C ASP A 107 -28.43 18.05 -47.33
N ALA A 108 -29.35 17.12 -47.07
CA ALA A 108 -29.89 16.89 -45.73
C ALA A 108 -28.84 16.36 -44.74
N ILE A 109 -27.96 15.45 -45.18
CA ILE A 109 -26.82 14.96 -44.38
C ILE A 109 -25.89 16.12 -44.03
N ARG A 110 -25.50 16.92 -45.02
CA ARG A 110 -24.62 18.09 -44.81
C ARG A 110 -25.23 19.10 -43.82
N LEU A 111 -26.53 19.36 -43.91
CA LEU A 111 -27.24 20.23 -42.97
C LEU A 111 -27.23 19.66 -41.54
N LEU A 112 -27.42 18.34 -41.39
CA LEU A 112 -27.37 17.66 -40.10
C LEU A 112 -25.96 17.72 -39.49
N GLU A 113 -24.92 17.52 -40.29
CA GLU A 113 -23.52 17.63 -39.88
C GLU A 113 -23.16 19.05 -39.41
N GLN A 114 -23.55 20.07 -40.19
CA GLN A 114 -23.35 21.47 -39.82
C GLN A 114 -24.05 21.83 -38.51
N LYS A 115 -25.29 21.36 -38.32
CA LYS A 115 -26.04 21.57 -37.08
C LYS A 115 -25.37 20.87 -35.91
N THR A 116 -24.88 19.65 -36.12
CA THR A 116 -24.15 18.87 -35.10
C THR A 116 -22.85 19.54 -34.69
N PHE A 117 -22.09 20.06 -35.67
CA PHE A 117 -20.89 20.83 -35.41
C PHE A 117 -21.18 22.08 -34.57
N SER A 118 -22.18 22.88 -34.95
CA SER A 118 -22.56 24.09 -34.22
C SER A 118 -23.00 23.81 -32.78
N VAL A 119 -23.77 22.73 -32.57
CA VAL A 119 -24.19 22.32 -31.21
C VAL A 119 -22.99 21.84 -30.38
N ASN A 120 -22.08 21.08 -30.97
CA ASN A 120 -20.87 20.62 -30.30
C ASN A 120 -19.94 21.77 -29.89
N GLU A 121 -19.82 22.81 -30.73
CA GLU A 121 -19.09 24.04 -30.37
C GLU A 121 -19.77 24.81 -29.24
N LYS A 122 -21.10 24.94 -29.27
CA LYS A 122 -21.86 25.59 -28.18
C LYS A 122 -21.65 24.86 -26.85
N ILE A 123 -21.71 23.52 -26.85
CA ILE A 123 -21.43 22.70 -25.68
C ILE A 123 -19.98 22.92 -25.22
N ALA A 124 -19.00 22.84 -26.12
CA ALA A 124 -17.59 23.06 -25.77
C ALA A 124 -17.36 24.45 -25.15
N ASN A 125 -17.96 25.50 -25.71
CA ASN A 125 -17.85 26.86 -25.21
C ASN A 125 -18.56 27.06 -23.86
N GLN A 126 -19.69 26.40 -23.62
CA GLN A 126 -20.38 26.43 -22.33
C GLN A 126 -19.51 25.86 -21.20
N PHE A 127 -18.77 24.79 -21.49
CA PHE A 127 -17.92 24.11 -20.51
C PHE A 127 -16.47 24.62 -20.48
N ALA A 128 -16.06 25.51 -21.39
CA ALA A 128 -14.72 26.09 -21.39
C ALA A 128 -14.46 27.00 -20.17
N LEU A 129 -13.28 26.82 -19.54
CA LEU A 129 -12.88 27.58 -18.34
C LEU A 129 -12.69 29.07 -18.58
N LYS A 130 -12.22 29.45 -19.78
CA LYS A 130 -12.06 30.85 -20.21
C LYS A 130 -13.36 31.68 -20.13
N ASN A 131 -14.52 31.01 -20.12
CA ASN A 131 -15.83 31.64 -20.07
C ASN A 131 -16.44 31.69 -18.65
N MET A 132 -15.72 31.22 -17.62
CA MET A 132 -16.15 31.30 -16.24
C MET A 132 -15.69 32.62 -15.61
N SER A 133 -16.58 33.32 -14.89
CA SER A 133 -16.17 34.53 -14.17
C SER A 133 -15.15 34.18 -13.08
N LYS A 134 -14.14 35.04 -12.89
CA LYS A 134 -13.11 34.86 -11.84
C LYS A 134 -13.73 34.59 -10.47
N LYS A 135 -14.82 35.27 -10.13
CA LYS A 135 -15.56 35.09 -8.87
C LYS A 135 -16.16 33.69 -8.71
N LYS A 136 -16.71 33.12 -9.79
CA LYS A 136 -17.30 31.77 -9.78
C LYS A 136 -16.23 30.68 -9.74
N LEU A 137 -15.08 30.92 -10.38
CA LEU A 137 -13.91 30.04 -10.31
C LEU A 137 -13.34 29.97 -8.89
N ILE A 138 -13.12 31.13 -8.25
CA ILE A 138 -12.63 31.21 -6.87
C ILE A 138 -13.59 30.50 -5.91
N ALA A 139 -14.90 30.71 -6.05
CA ALA A 139 -15.90 30.04 -5.23
C ALA A 139 -15.88 28.51 -5.41
N LYS A 140 -15.71 28.01 -6.64
CA LYS A 140 -15.66 26.57 -6.92
C LYS A 140 -14.34 25.93 -6.46
N ILE A 141 -13.22 26.64 -6.58
CA ILE A 141 -11.94 26.20 -6.00
C ILE A 141 -12.11 26.07 -4.48
N LYS A 142 -12.62 27.12 -3.82
CA LYS A 142 -12.86 27.11 -2.38
C LYS A 142 -13.78 25.97 -1.94
N SER A 143 -14.89 25.74 -2.65
CA SER A 143 -15.79 24.63 -2.31
C SER A 143 -15.12 23.26 -2.42
N ILE A 144 -14.22 23.07 -3.38
CA ILE A 144 -13.50 21.80 -3.55
C ILE A 144 -12.45 21.67 -2.45
N THR A 145 -11.68 22.72 -2.18
CA THR A 145 -10.68 22.75 -1.09
C THR A 145 -11.33 22.45 0.26
N ASP A 146 -12.51 23.00 0.53
CA ASP A 146 -13.23 22.80 1.80
C ASP A 146 -13.83 21.39 1.93
N THR A 147 -14.02 20.65 0.82
CA THR A 147 -14.56 19.27 0.81
C THR A 147 -13.51 18.19 0.53
N LEU A 148 -12.28 18.58 0.20
CA LEU A 148 -11.24 17.64 -0.21
C LEU A 148 -10.78 16.86 1.02
N SER A 149 -11.04 15.55 1.04
CA SER A 149 -10.52 14.69 2.09
C SER A 149 -9.01 14.59 1.96
N MET A 150 -8.36 14.26 3.08
CA MET A 150 -6.91 14.11 3.13
C MET A 150 -6.43 13.00 2.19
N GLU A 151 -7.17 11.89 2.10
CA GLU A 151 -6.86 10.78 1.19
C GLU A 151 -6.96 11.20 -0.28
N ASP A 152 -8.01 11.95 -0.64
CA ASP A 152 -8.17 12.46 -2.00
C ASP A 152 -7.07 13.45 -2.37
N TYR A 153 -6.63 14.30 -1.43
CA TYR A 153 -5.47 15.17 -1.61
C TYR A 153 -4.22 14.37 -1.94
N ILE A 154 -3.93 13.31 -1.17
CA ILE A 154 -2.77 12.46 -1.39
C ILE A 154 -2.86 11.74 -2.74
N VAL A 155 -4.04 11.24 -3.15
CA VAL A 155 -4.21 10.65 -4.49
C VAL A 155 -3.91 11.66 -5.60
N ILE A 156 -4.37 12.91 -5.45
CA ILE A 156 -4.10 13.95 -6.46
C ILE A 156 -2.59 14.19 -6.56
N VAL A 157 -1.92 14.37 -5.42
CA VAL A 157 -0.47 14.58 -5.36
C VAL A 157 0.28 13.36 -5.93
N ALA A 158 -0.11 12.14 -5.55
CA ALA A 158 0.49 10.90 -6.05
C ALA A 158 0.39 10.81 -7.58
N ASN A 159 -0.77 11.16 -8.16
CA ASN A 159 -0.97 11.19 -9.60
C ASN A 159 -0.16 12.29 -10.29
N GLN A 160 0.01 13.45 -9.66
CA GLN A 160 0.87 14.52 -10.18
C GLN A 160 2.35 14.10 -10.19
N ILE A 161 2.81 13.43 -9.14
CA ILE A 161 4.19 12.89 -9.04
C ILE A 161 4.40 11.81 -10.10
N ARG A 162 3.47 10.85 -10.21
CA ARG A 162 3.58 9.70 -11.12
C ARG A 162 3.41 10.08 -12.59
N ASN A 163 2.56 11.07 -12.88
CA ASN A 163 2.23 11.48 -14.24
C ASN A 163 2.14 13.01 -14.38
N PRO A 164 3.27 13.73 -14.27
CA PRO A 164 3.28 15.19 -14.31
C PRO A 164 2.79 15.74 -15.67
N ASN A 165 2.95 14.97 -16.74
CA ASN A 165 2.59 15.36 -18.11
C ASN A 165 1.20 14.84 -18.57
N GLN A 166 0.42 14.22 -17.68
CA GLN A 166 -0.94 13.71 -17.96
C GLN A 166 -1.01 12.77 -19.19
N LEU A 167 0.01 11.92 -19.37
CA LEU A 167 0.05 10.93 -20.44
C LEU A 167 -1.00 9.84 -20.21
N SER A 168 -1.79 9.52 -21.23
CA SER A 168 -2.87 8.52 -21.16
C SER A 168 -2.40 7.08 -20.95
N THR A 169 -1.09 6.82 -21.10
CA THR A 169 -0.47 5.50 -20.94
C THR A 169 -0.08 5.18 -19.50
N ILE A 170 -0.06 6.18 -18.61
CA ILE A 170 0.33 6.00 -17.20
C ILE A 170 -0.95 5.85 -16.36
N PRO A 171 -1.17 4.69 -15.71
CA PRO A 171 -2.38 4.46 -14.92
C PRO A 171 -2.42 5.38 -13.69
N SER A 172 -3.61 5.87 -13.36
CA SER A 172 -3.82 6.71 -12.18
C SER A 172 -3.83 5.90 -10.90
N VAL A 173 -3.14 6.40 -9.87
CA VAL A 173 -3.23 5.94 -8.48
C VAL A 173 -4.67 6.14 -8.00
N LYS A 174 -5.22 5.13 -7.32
CA LYS A 174 -6.55 5.15 -6.71
C LYS A 174 -6.46 5.12 -5.18
N ASN A 175 -7.55 5.44 -4.50
CA ASN A 175 -7.62 5.44 -3.02
C ASN A 175 -7.25 4.07 -2.43
N GLU A 176 -7.57 2.96 -3.10
CA GLU A 176 -7.27 1.62 -2.59
C GLU A 176 -5.76 1.28 -2.60
N GLN A 177 -4.96 2.07 -3.31
CA GLN A 177 -3.50 1.92 -3.41
C GLN A 177 -2.74 2.78 -2.39
N ILE A 178 -3.46 3.58 -1.58
CA ILE A 178 -2.87 4.35 -0.50
C ILE A 178 -2.94 3.53 0.79
N SER A 179 -1.78 3.27 1.39
CA SER A 179 -1.70 2.68 2.73
C SER A 179 -1.18 3.70 3.73
N VAL A 180 -1.88 3.85 4.86
CA VAL A 180 -1.48 4.77 5.93
C VAL A 180 -0.70 4.00 6.98
N LYS A 181 0.61 4.25 7.07
CA LYS A 181 1.49 3.55 8.02
C LYS A 181 2.00 4.51 9.08
N LYS A 182 2.15 3.99 10.31
CA LYS A 182 2.76 4.76 11.39
C LYS A 182 4.27 4.78 11.19
N VAL A 183 4.83 5.95 10.86
CA VAL A 183 6.27 6.07 10.56
C VAL A 183 7.08 6.62 11.74
N ASN A 184 6.43 7.34 12.65
CA ASN A 184 7.10 7.80 13.86
C ASN A 184 7.03 6.73 14.95
N LEU A 185 8.10 5.95 15.02
CA LEU A 185 8.36 4.87 15.97
C LEU A 185 9.33 5.34 17.09
N GLN A 186 9.39 6.65 17.37
CA GLN A 186 10.22 7.16 18.47
C GLN A 186 9.64 6.75 19.84
N ASP A 187 10.49 6.26 20.74
CA ASP A 187 10.12 6.05 22.14
C ASP A 187 9.80 7.40 22.79
N LYS A 188 8.55 7.59 23.22
CA LYS A 188 8.09 8.83 23.86
C LYS A 188 8.73 9.01 25.24
N GLY A 189 9.10 7.91 25.91
CA GLY A 189 9.66 7.91 27.26
C GLY A 189 10.99 8.66 27.36
N GLY A 190 11.93 8.38 26.46
CA GLY A 190 13.24 9.04 26.43
C GLY A 190 13.15 10.56 26.25
N TYR A 191 12.29 11.05 25.35
CA TYR A 191 12.10 12.48 25.10
C TYR A 191 11.47 13.20 26.29
N LEU A 192 10.45 12.60 26.91
CA LEU A 192 9.84 13.14 28.13
C LEU A 192 10.85 13.27 29.26
N LEU A 193 11.65 12.21 29.49
CA LEU A 193 12.65 12.18 30.54
C LEU A 193 13.75 13.23 30.31
N PHE A 194 14.30 13.31 29.10
CA PHE A 194 15.34 14.28 28.77
C PHE A 194 14.83 15.72 28.85
N GLY A 195 13.61 15.97 28.35
CA GLY A 195 13.01 17.29 28.40
C GLY A 195 12.67 17.74 29.83
N LEU A 196 12.18 16.85 30.69
CA LEU A 196 11.97 17.13 32.12
C LEU A 196 13.28 17.43 32.85
N ILE A 197 14.38 16.75 32.51
CA ILE A 197 15.71 17.04 33.06
C ILE A 197 16.17 18.44 32.67
N LEU A 198 16.01 18.85 31.41
CA LEU A 198 16.38 20.20 30.97
C LEU A 198 15.59 21.28 31.71
N ILE A 199 14.28 21.09 31.86
CA ILE A 199 13.43 22.01 32.62
C ILE A 199 13.84 22.04 34.10
N GLY A 200 14.11 20.87 34.69
CA GLY A 200 14.59 20.74 36.07
C GLY A 200 15.93 21.44 36.30
N LEU A 201 16.87 21.32 35.35
CA LEU A 201 18.16 22.02 35.38
C LEU A 201 17.98 23.55 35.34
N VAL A 202 17.09 24.04 34.48
CA VAL A 202 16.78 25.48 34.42
C VAL A 202 16.15 25.98 35.71
N ALA A 203 15.17 25.24 36.25
CA ALA A 203 14.56 25.57 37.54
C ALA A 203 15.60 25.62 38.66
N PHE A 204 16.52 24.64 38.70
CA PHE A 204 17.62 24.61 39.65
C PHE A 204 18.55 25.84 39.50
N MET A 205 18.95 26.18 38.28
CA MET A 205 19.79 27.34 38.00
C MET A 205 19.12 28.65 38.43
N VAL A 206 17.84 28.84 38.12
CA VAL A 206 17.05 30.03 38.53
C VAL A 206 16.97 30.13 40.06
N LEU A 207 16.70 29.03 40.75
CA LEU A 207 16.61 28.99 42.21
C LEU A 207 17.95 29.30 42.90
N MET A 208 19.08 28.89 42.30
CA MET A 208 20.42 29.27 42.78
C MET A 208 20.68 30.78 42.58
N ASP A 209 20.36 31.32 41.41
CA ASP A 209 20.58 32.74 41.09
C ASP A 209 19.71 33.67 41.97
N GLN A 210 18.49 33.26 42.31
CA GLN A 210 17.61 33.96 43.24
C GLN A 210 18.04 33.82 44.72
N LYS A 211 19.12 33.09 45.01
CA LYS A 211 19.62 32.80 46.37
C LYS A 211 18.58 32.12 47.28
N ILE A 212 17.54 31.54 46.70
CA ILE A 212 16.53 30.73 47.42
C ILE A 212 17.20 29.45 47.91
N ILE A 213 18.04 28.85 47.08
CA ILE A 213 18.88 27.70 47.46
C ILE A 213 20.24 28.23 47.94
N GLN A 214 20.41 28.31 49.25
CA GLN A 214 21.67 28.74 49.85
C GLN A 214 22.63 27.55 49.97
N LEU A 215 23.44 27.30 48.93
CA LEU A 215 24.38 26.15 48.87
C LEU A 215 25.41 26.07 50.01
N HIS A 216 25.60 27.14 50.79
CA HIS A 216 26.48 27.13 51.94
C HIS A 216 25.95 26.26 53.10
N LEU A 217 24.64 25.99 53.14
CA LEU A 217 24.05 25.12 54.16
C LEU A 217 24.55 23.69 53.94
N PRO A 218 25.13 23.03 54.96
CA PRO A 218 25.76 21.72 54.81
C PRO A 218 24.78 20.66 54.28
N ILE A 219 23.50 20.76 54.66
CA ILE A 219 22.43 19.87 54.20
C ILE A 219 22.20 20.00 52.67
N LEU A 220 22.15 21.21 52.13
CA LEU A 220 21.97 21.43 50.69
C LEU A 220 23.24 21.09 49.90
N LYS A 221 24.42 21.44 50.45
CA LYS A 221 25.73 21.20 49.84
C LYS A 221 25.98 19.71 49.56
N TYR A 222 25.63 18.84 50.50
CA TYR A 222 25.83 17.39 50.37
C TYR A 222 24.55 16.66 49.92
N GLY A 223 23.36 17.17 50.26
CA GLY A 223 22.09 16.54 49.92
C GLY A 223 21.76 16.59 48.43
N ILE A 224 22.00 17.73 47.75
CA ILE A 224 21.72 17.87 46.32
C ILE A 224 22.54 16.87 45.48
N PRO A 225 23.87 16.76 45.64
CA PRO A 225 24.66 15.75 44.92
C PRO A 225 24.19 14.31 45.18
N VAL A 226 23.83 13.97 46.42
CA VAL A 226 23.34 12.62 46.76
C VAL A 226 22.02 12.32 46.02
N VAL A 227 21.08 13.27 46.01
CA VAL A 227 19.82 13.12 45.27
C VAL A 227 20.07 13.01 43.77
N LEU A 228 20.97 13.83 43.21
CA LEU A 228 21.34 13.74 41.80
C LEU A 228 21.98 12.39 41.44
N ILE A 229 22.82 11.83 42.32
CA ILE A 229 23.40 10.50 42.15
C ILE A 229 22.30 9.42 42.15
N ILE A 230 21.33 9.50 43.07
CA ILE A 230 20.19 8.56 43.10
C ILE A 230 19.37 8.65 41.81
N ILE A 231 19.06 9.87 41.34
CA ILE A 231 18.35 10.10 40.08
C ILE A 231 19.17 9.56 38.90
N ALA A 232 20.47 9.80 38.86
CA ALA A 232 21.35 9.31 37.80
C ALA A 232 21.41 7.78 37.76
N ILE A 233 21.47 7.11 38.92
CA ILE A 233 21.41 5.63 39.02
C ILE A 233 20.05 5.12 38.52
N PHE A 234 18.96 5.78 38.91
CA PHE A 234 17.61 5.42 38.45
C PHE A 234 17.45 5.56 36.93
N ILE A 235 17.93 6.66 36.35
CA ILE A 235 17.91 6.88 34.89
C ILE A 235 18.78 5.84 34.18
N SER A 236 20.00 5.60 34.68
CA SER A 236 20.92 4.63 34.09
C SER A 236 20.31 3.21 34.09
N GLY A 237 19.67 2.83 35.19
CA GLY A 237 18.91 1.57 35.27
C GLY A 237 17.75 1.53 34.28
N SER A 238 16.97 2.62 34.18
CA SER A 238 15.83 2.71 33.26
C SER A 238 16.26 2.54 31.80
N VAL A 239 17.32 3.24 31.38
CA VAL A 239 17.89 3.12 30.03
C VAL A 239 18.39 1.70 29.76
N TYR A 240 19.08 1.09 30.72
CA TYR A 240 19.53 -0.30 30.60
C TYR A 240 18.37 -1.28 30.40
N PHE A 241 17.31 -1.16 31.20
CA PHE A 241 16.14 -2.05 31.08
C PHE A 241 15.37 -1.84 29.78
N THR A 242 15.21 -0.60 29.31
CA THR A 242 14.57 -0.33 28.01
C THR A 242 15.35 -0.96 26.88
N LEU A 243 16.67 -0.71 26.79
CA LEU A 243 17.50 -1.27 25.73
C LEU A 243 17.56 -2.80 25.78
N ALA A 244 17.69 -3.38 26.98
CA ALA A 244 17.72 -4.84 27.14
C ALA A 244 16.38 -5.49 26.75
N ASN A 245 15.26 -4.82 27.02
CA ASN A 245 13.93 -5.28 26.61
C ASN A 245 13.79 -5.25 25.08
N ASP A 246 14.23 -4.17 24.43
CA ASP A 246 14.16 -4.03 22.97
C ASP A 246 15.00 -5.09 22.27
N ILE A 247 16.24 -5.31 22.73
CA ILE A 247 17.13 -6.37 22.20
C ILE A 247 16.47 -7.75 22.37
N LYS A 248 15.93 -8.04 23.55
CA LYS A 248 15.27 -9.32 23.83
C LYS A 248 14.01 -9.51 23.00
N PHE A 249 13.26 -8.44 22.75
CA PHE A 249 12.11 -8.47 21.87
C PHE A 249 12.56 -8.79 20.44
N GLU A 250 13.55 -8.09 19.91
CA GLU A 250 14.05 -8.29 18.54
C GLU A 250 14.53 -9.73 18.31
N GLU A 251 15.36 -10.25 19.21
CA GLU A 251 15.81 -11.65 19.14
C GLU A 251 14.64 -12.65 19.15
N THR A 252 13.59 -12.36 19.91
CA THR A 252 12.41 -13.23 19.98
C THR A 252 11.55 -13.08 18.74
N TYR A 253 11.39 -11.85 18.25
CA TYR A 253 10.67 -11.50 17.04
C TYR A 253 11.29 -12.18 15.82
N GLU A 254 12.61 -12.05 15.58
CA GLU A 254 13.31 -12.69 14.47
C GLU A 254 13.15 -14.22 14.50
N LYS A 255 13.27 -14.84 15.69
CA LYS A 255 13.06 -16.29 15.86
C LYS A 255 11.63 -16.70 15.49
N ARG A 256 10.63 -15.93 15.90
CA ARG A 256 9.22 -16.21 15.57
C ARG A 256 8.93 -15.96 14.10
N GLU A 257 9.45 -14.88 13.53
CA GLU A 257 9.29 -14.53 12.13
C GLU A 257 9.85 -15.65 11.23
N LYS A 258 11.04 -16.16 11.52
CA LYS A 258 11.63 -17.29 10.77
C LYS A 258 10.78 -18.57 10.84
N ILE A 259 10.15 -18.85 11.97
CA ILE A 259 9.24 -19.99 12.13
C ILE A 259 7.96 -19.79 11.29
N VAL A 260 7.40 -18.58 11.30
CA VAL A 260 6.23 -18.21 10.50
C VAL A 260 6.54 -18.24 9.01
N GLN A 261 7.69 -17.71 8.60
CA GLN A 261 8.22 -17.77 7.23
C GLN A 261 8.34 -19.21 6.73
N ASN A 262 8.93 -20.11 7.54
CA ASN A 262 9.04 -21.52 7.18
C ASN A 262 7.64 -22.18 7.04
N LYS A 263 6.68 -21.80 7.90
CA LYS A 263 5.29 -22.27 7.79
C LYS A 263 4.62 -21.78 6.50
N LEU A 264 4.83 -20.51 6.14
CA LEU A 264 4.37 -19.93 4.87
C LEU A 264 5.00 -20.64 3.66
N MET A 265 6.29 -20.98 3.71
CA MET A 265 6.95 -21.78 2.69
C MET A 265 6.35 -23.19 2.56
N GLN A 266 5.99 -23.84 3.66
CA GLN A 266 5.30 -25.13 3.64
C GLN A 266 3.93 -25.02 2.95
N ILE A 267 3.15 -23.99 3.30
CA ILE A 267 1.86 -23.71 2.66
C ILE A 267 2.05 -23.44 1.17
N LYS A 268 3.07 -22.64 0.80
CA LYS A 268 3.41 -22.34 -0.60
C LYS A 268 3.67 -23.61 -1.39
N ASN A 269 4.54 -24.49 -0.90
CA ASN A 269 4.89 -25.72 -1.62
C ASN A 269 3.65 -26.61 -1.83
N LEU A 270 2.77 -26.68 -0.82
CA LEU A 270 1.53 -27.43 -0.92
C LEU A 270 0.54 -26.81 -1.92
N GLN A 271 0.44 -25.48 -1.95
CA GLN A 271 -0.39 -24.75 -2.92
C GLN A 271 0.12 -24.89 -4.36
N VAL A 272 1.43 -24.88 -4.57
CA VAL A 272 2.05 -25.12 -5.88
C VAL A 272 1.76 -26.54 -6.35
N GLU A 273 1.85 -27.53 -5.46
CA GLU A 273 1.50 -28.92 -5.79
C GLU A 273 -0.01 -29.05 -6.09
N PHE A 274 -0.86 -28.40 -5.31
CA PHE A 274 -2.31 -28.35 -5.55
C PHE A 274 -2.62 -27.76 -6.92
N LEU A 275 -1.96 -26.66 -7.30
CA LEU A 275 -2.07 -26.07 -8.63
C LEU A 275 -1.63 -27.04 -9.73
N SER A 276 -0.55 -27.79 -9.51
CA SER A 276 -0.04 -28.76 -10.49
C SER A 276 -1.00 -29.92 -10.74
N VAL A 277 -1.79 -30.32 -9.75
CA VAL A 277 -2.73 -31.45 -9.85
C VAL A 277 -4.13 -30.99 -10.28
N ASN A 278 -4.61 -29.87 -9.75
CA ASN A 278 -6.01 -29.41 -9.90
C ASN A 278 -6.17 -28.21 -10.86
N GLU A 279 -5.08 -27.75 -11.47
CA GLU A 279 -5.03 -26.59 -12.39
C GLU A 279 -5.57 -25.27 -11.80
N ASN A 280 -5.76 -25.19 -10.48
CA ASN A 280 -6.10 -23.97 -9.73
C ASN A 280 -5.50 -24.05 -8.33
N TYR A 281 -5.29 -22.92 -7.65
CA TYR A 281 -4.94 -22.91 -6.22
C TYR A 281 -6.12 -23.31 -5.33
N ALA A 282 -5.84 -23.85 -4.15
CA ALA A 282 -6.88 -24.12 -3.16
C ALA A 282 -7.39 -22.80 -2.57
N ASN A 283 -8.70 -22.59 -2.62
CA ASN A 283 -9.37 -21.38 -2.14
C ASN A 283 -9.82 -21.47 -0.67
N SER A 284 -9.69 -22.64 -0.04
CA SER A 284 -10.04 -22.87 1.37
C SER A 284 -9.04 -23.78 2.06
N TRP A 285 -8.90 -23.61 3.38
CA TRP A 285 -8.02 -24.44 4.19
C TRP A 285 -8.45 -25.90 4.22
N ASP A 286 -9.75 -26.18 4.27
CA ASP A 286 -10.28 -27.55 4.28
C ASP A 286 -9.92 -28.30 2.99
N SER A 287 -10.00 -27.63 1.84
CA SER A 287 -9.61 -28.20 0.55
C SER A 287 -8.11 -28.52 0.51
N LEU A 288 -7.29 -27.59 0.99
CA LEU A 288 -5.84 -27.76 1.04
C LEU A 288 -5.42 -28.89 2.01
N VAL A 289 -6.05 -28.99 3.18
CA VAL A 289 -5.81 -30.04 4.18
C VAL A 289 -6.29 -31.39 3.67
N HIS A 290 -7.46 -31.46 3.05
CA HIS A 290 -7.99 -32.68 2.45
C HIS A 290 -7.05 -33.19 1.34
N PHE A 291 -6.59 -32.30 0.46
CA PHE A 291 -5.63 -32.63 -0.60
C PHE A 291 -4.32 -33.20 -0.03
N ALA A 292 -3.75 -32.54 0.97
CA ALA A 292 -2.51 -32.99 1.59
C ALA A 292 -2.63 -34.39 2.23
N LYS A 293 -3.77 -34.71 2.84
CA LYS A 293 -3.95 -35.95 3.62
C LYS A 293 -4.44 -37.14 2.79
N ASN A 294 -5.36 -36.88 1.87
CA ASN A 294 -6.16 -37.94 1.24
C ASN A 294 -5.83 -38.13 -0.24
N ASP A 295 -5.13 -37.17 -0.84
CA ASP A 295 -4.83 -37.21 -2.27
C ASP A 295 -3.42 -37.77 -2.55
N SER A 296 -3.15 -38.05 -3.82
CA SER A 296 -1.85 -38.55 -4.29
C SER A 296 -1.47 -37.92 -5.62
N ALA A 297 -0.20 -37.58 -5.76
CA ALA A 297 0.34 -37.05 -6.99
C ALA A 297 0.87 -38.18 -7.88
N GLN A 298 0.63 -38.03 -9.18
CA GLN A 298 1.19 -38.92 -10.19
C GLN A 298 2.68 -38.59 -10.42
N ILE A 299 3.55 -39.58 -10.26
CA ILE A 299 4.95 -39.54 -10.69
C ILE A 299 5.08 -40.40 -11.93
N VAL A 300 5.53 -39.80 -13.03
CA VAL A 300 5.77 -40.50 -14.30
C VAL A 300 7.27 -40.67 -14.50
N ARG A 301 7.73 -41.92 -14.56
CA ARG A 301 9.11 -42.29 -14.89
C ARG A 301 9.16 -42.82 -16.31
N TYR A 302 9.96 -42.20 -17.17
CA TYR A 302 10.19 -42.71 -18.51
C TYR A 302 11.18 -43.87 -18.45
N LEU A 303 10.83 -44.99 -19.09
CA LEU A 303 11.66 -46.20 -19.14
C LEU A 303 12.64 -46.19 -20.33
N VAL A 304 12.42 -45.26 -21.26
CA VAL A 304 13.24 -44.97 -22.43
C VAL A 304 13.47 -43.47 -22.53
N ASP A 305 14.58 -43.06 -23.16
CA ASP A 305 14.87 -41.64 -23.36
C ASP A 305 13.78 -41.01 -24.22
N LYS A 306 13.04 -40.05 -23.64
CA LYS A 306 11.95 -39.32 -24.30
C LYS A 306 12.44 -38.55 -25.53
N ASN A 307 13.70 -38.12 -25.53
CA ASN A 307 14.27 -37.31 -26.60
C ASN A 307 14.89 -38.17 -27.73
N ASP A 308 15.05 -39.48 -27.52
CA ASP A 308 15.52 -40.40 -28.56
C ASP A 308 14.35 -41.07 -29.29
N THR A 309 14.03 -40.51 -30.46
CA THR A 309 12.99 -41.00 -31.35
C THR A 309 13.21 -42.46 -31.77
N ALA A 310 14.45 -42.93 -31.88
CA ALA A 310 14.74 -44.32 -32.25
C ALA A 310 14.42 -45.27 -31.07
N ALA A 311 14.80 -44.90 -29.85
CA ALA A 311 14.48 -45.67 -28.64
C ALA A 311 12.97 -45.76 -28.39
N VAL A 312 12.24 -44.63 -28.52
CA VAL A 312 10.78 -44.61 -28.36
C VAL A 312 10.08 -45.47 -29.42
N ASN A 313 10.48 -45.35 -30.69
CA ASN A 313 9.90 -46.14 -31.78
C ASN A 313 10.20 -47.63 -31.66
N ASN A 314 11.38 -48.00 -31.17
CA ASN A 314 11.76 -49.38 -30.92
C ASN A 314 10.91 -49.99 -29.79
N ALA A 315 10.75 -49.27 -28.67
CA ALA A 315 9.89 -49.68 -27.58
C ALA A 315 8.43 -49.86 -28.00
N LEU A 316 7.90 -48.92 -28.81
CA LEU A 316 6.55 -49.03 -29.40
C LEU A 316 6.39 -50.25 -30.30
N ARG A 317 7.36 -50.50 -31.19
CA ARG A 317 7.34 -51.65 -32.11
C ARG A 317 7.40 -52.99 -31.38
N ASN A 318 8.07 -53.03 -30.24
CA ASN A 318 8.28 -54.23 -29.44
C ASN A 318 7.25 -54.39 -28.30
N ASN A 319 6.18 -53.60 -28.27
CA ASN A 319 5.17 -53.57 -27.19
C ASN A 319 5.78 -53.42 -25.78
N GLN A 320 6.87 -52.65 -25.67
CA GLN A 320 7.50 -52.35 -24.39
C GLN A 320 6.86 -51.10 -23.74
N PRO A 321 6.69 -51.08 -22.41
CA PRO A 321 6.19 -49.91 -21.71
C PRO A 321 7.19 -48.75 -21.83
N ILE A 322 6.71 -47.58 -22.25
CA ILE A 322 7.53 -46.37 -22.48
C ILE A 322 7.63 -45.53 -21.20
N LYS A 323 6.57 -45.58 -20.39
CA LYS A 323 6.46 -44.87 -19.12
C LYS A 323 5.86 -45.77 -18.07
N ASP A 324 6.34 -45.58 -16.86
CA ASP A 324 5.86 -46.18 -15.64
C ASP A 324 5.23 -45.07 -14.79
N THR A 325 4.12 -45.36 -14.14
CA THR A 325 3.35 -44.39 -13.35
C THR A 325 3.17 -44.93 -11.95
N ALA A 326 3.64 -44.17 -10.98
CA ALA A 326 3.40 -44.43 -9.57
C ALA A 326 2.64 -43.26 -8.93
N TYR A 327 1.90 -43.55 -7.87
CA TYR A 327 1.24 -42.55 -7.05
C TYR A 327 1.98 -42.42 -5.73
N ILE A 328 2.23 -41.18 -5.32
CA ILE A 328 2.83 -40.86 -4.03
C ILE A 328 1.86 -39.97 -3.25
N PRO A 329 1.70 -40.18 -1.93
CA PRO A 329 0.95 -39.24 -1.09
C PRO A 329 1.49 -37.81 -1.22
N ILE A 330 0.58 -36.83 -1.25
CA ILE A 330 0.94 -35.41 -1.45
C ILE A 330 1.87 -34.91 -0.36
N ASP A 331 1.58 -35.22 0.89
CA ASP A 331 2.38 -34.81 2.03
C ASP A 331 3.83 -35.34 1.94
N ILE A 332 4.01 -36.59 1.52
CA ILE A 332 5.33 -37.17 1.25
C ILE A 332 6.01 -36.48 0.07
N LYS A 333 5.29 -36.18 -1.02
CA LYS A 333 5.87 -35.50 -2.19
C LYS A 333 6.36 -34.09 -1.84
N VAL A 334 5.56 -33.33 -1.10
CA VAL A 334 5.82 -31.93 -0.81
C VAL A 334 6.85 -31.76 0.31
N PHE A 335 6.80 -32.61 1.33
CA PHE A 335 7.60 -32.44 2.56
C PHE A 335 8.65 -33.54 2.78
N GLY A 336 8.61 -34.62 2.00
CA GLY A 336 9.50 -35.79 2.13
C GLY A 336 9.00 -36.83 3.14
N GLU A 337 9.41 -38.09 3.02
CA GLU A 337 8.88 -39.23 3.79
C GLU A 337 8.92 -39.09 5.33
N LYS A 338 9.84 -38.28 5.86
CA LYS A 338 10.04 -38.09 7.31
C LYS A 338 9.60 -36.71 7.78
N HIS A 339 8.65 -36.10 7.08
CA HIS A 339 8.13 -34.79 7.47
C HIS A 339 7.34 -34.90 8.78
N GLY A 340 7.83 -34.27 9.85
CA GLY A 340 7.15 -34.22 11.15
C GLY A 340 6.01 -33.20 11.18
N ILE A 341 5.40 -32.89 10.04
CA ILE A 341 4.47 -31.76 9.89
C ILE A 341 3.06 -32.23 10.22
N ASN A 342 2.41 -31.55 11.16
CA ASN A 342 0.99 -31.72 11.39
C ASN A 342 0.19 -30.93 10.34
N ILE A 343 -0.44 -31.66 9.42
CA ILE A 343 -1.23 -31.09 8.32
C ILE A 343 -2.49 -30.37 8.84
N ASP A 344 -3.12 -30.85 9.93
CA ASP A 344 -4.33 -30.21 10.48
C ASP A 344 -4.06 -28.79 10.98
N SER A 345 -2.84 -28.53 11.42
CA SER A 345 -2.44 -27.21 11.92
C SER A 345 -1.81 -26.33 10.85
N ILE A 346 -1.87 -26.71 9.56
CA ILE A 346 -1.19 -25.96 8.49
C ILE A 346 -1.77 -24.57 8.29
N ALA A 347 -3.07 -24.41 8.51
CA ALA A 347 -3.78 -23.14 8.38
C ALA A 347 -3.44 -22.12 9.47
N TYR A 348 -2.91 -22.56 10.62
CA TYR A 348 -2.74 -21.72 11.80
C TYR A 348 -1.39 -21.04 11.84
N VAL A 349 -1.39 -19.75 12.20
CA VAL A 349 -0.20 -18.96 12.45
C VAL A 349 0.49 -19.51 13.70
N PRO A 350 1.77 -19.89 13.63
CA PRO A 350 2.54 -20.34 14.78
C PRO A 350 2.37 -19.42 16.00
N PHE A 351 2.39 -20.02 17.20
CA PHE A 351 2.17 -19.34 18.48
C PHE A 351 0.75 -18.82 18.71
N THR A 352 -0.18 -18.94 17.77
CA THR A 352 -1.53 -18.38 17.93
C THR A 352 -2.62 -19.39 17.60
N LYS A 353 -3.87 -18.98 17.80
CA LYS A 353 -5.06 -19.73 17.36
C LYS A 353 -5.67 -19.15 16.07
N THR A 354 -5.01 -18.14 15.49
CA THR A 354 -5.49 -17.43 14.30
C THR A 354 -5.00 -18.12 13.04
N GLN A 355 -5.84 -18.19 12.01
CA GLN A 355 -5.45 -18.74 10.71
C GLN A 355 -4.83 -17.68 9.81
N PHE A 356 -3.98 -18.09 8.88
CA PHE A 356 -3.52 -17.21 7.80
C PHE A 356 -4.71 -16.81 6.91
N SER A 357 -4.68 -15.58 6.40
CA SER A 357 -5.63 -15.14 5.38
C SER A 357 -5.21 -15.71 4.02
N LEU A 358 -6.01 -16.60 3.45
CA LEU A 358 -5.81 -17.20 2.13
C LEU A 358 -6.80 -16.58 1.13
N LYS A 359 -6.29 -16.03 0.03
CA LYS A 359 -7.08 -15.51 -1.08
C LYS A 359 -6.50 -15.97 -2.40
N THR A 360 -7.37 -16.23 -3.37
CA THR A 360 -6.97 -16.66 -4.72
C THR A 360 -7.76 -15.88 -5.76
N ASN A 361 -7.16 -15.64 -6.93
CA ASN A 361 -7.86 -15.05 -8.07
C ASN A 361 -7.44 -15.75 -9.38
N LYS A 362 -8.28 -15.65 -10.41
CA LYS A 362 -8.03 -16.24 -11.73
C LYS A 362 -8.41 -15.22 -12.81
N THR A 363 -7.49 -14.93 -13.72
CA THR A 363 -7.73 -14.04 -14.85
C THR A 363 -7.21 -14.66 -16.14
N LYS A 364 -7.48 -14.03 -17.29
CA LYS A 364 -6.91 -14.42 -18.58
C LYS A 364 -5.91 -13.38 -19.06
N ASN A 365 -4.77 -13.83 -19.56
CA ASN A 365 -3.81 -12.95 -20.22
C ASN A 365 -4.22 -12.62 -21.66
N ALA A 366 -3.44 -11.76 -22.33
CA ALA A 366 -3.68 -11.34 -23.71
C ALA A 366 -3.76 -12.51 -24.73
N ASN A 367 -3.15 -13.66 -24.40
CA ASN A 367 -3.17 -14.87 -25.23
C ASN A 367 -4.31 -15.84 -24.82
N ASN A 368 -5.30 -15.36 -24.06
CA ASN A 368 -6.44 -16.14 -23.56
C ASN A 368 -6.05 -17.35 -22.71
N ARG A 369 -4.84 -17.36 -22.13
CA ARG A 369 -4.39 -18.39 -21.18
C ARG A 369 -4.72 -17.95 -19.76
N ASP A 370 -5.13 -18.91 -18.95
CA ASP A 370 -5.44 -18.70 -17.55
C ASP A 370 -4.18 -18.33 -16.75
N VAL A 371 -4.31 -17.32 -15.89
CA VAL A 371 -3.29 -16.86 -14.95
C VAL A 371 -3.89 -16.93 -13.55
N PHE A 372 -3.17 -17.57 -12.64
CA PHE A 372 -3.60 -17.83 -11.28
C PHE A 372 -2.82 -16.97 -10.30
N TYR A 373 -3.55 -16.42 -9.34
CA TYR A 373 -3.03 -15.54 -8.30
C TYR A 373 -3.36 -16.14 -6.94
N ILE A 374 -2.44 -15.99 -6.00
CA ILE A 374 -2.61 -16.44 -4.62
C ILE A 374 -1.96 -15.41 -3.70
N GLU A 375 -2.61 -15.13 -2.58
CA GLU A 375 -2.06 -14.32 -1.50
C GLU A 375 -2.35 -15.06 -0.19
N VAL A 376 -1.30 -15.39 0.56
CA VAL A 376 -1.41 -15.91 1.92
C VAL A 376 -0.65 -15.00 2.86
N LYS A 377 -1.34 -14.38 3.82
CA LYS A 377 -0.74 -13.38 4.71
C LYS A 377 -1.23 -13.44 6.15
N THR A 378 -0.42 -12.87 7.03
CA THR A 378 -0.80 -12.54 8.42
C THR A 378 -0.09 -11.26 8.87
N LYS A 379 -0.66 -10.56 9.86
CA LYS A 379 0.01 -9.39 10.46
C LYS A 379 1.18 -9.87 11.30
N LYS A 380 2.30 -9.15 11.27
CA LYS A 380 3.47 -9.46 12.11
C LYS A 380 3.14 -9.41 13.60
N LYS A 381 2.28 -8.47 13.99
CA LYS A 381 1.71 -8.36 15.35
C LYS A 381 1.13 -9.69 15.86
N THR A 382 0.44 -10.45 15.01
CA THR A 382 -0.30 -11.65 15.41
C THR A 382 0.60 -12.65 16.14
N PHE A 383 1.82 -12.87 15.69
CA PHE A 383 2.73 -13.84 16.34
C PHE A 383 3.58 -13.24 17.46
N VAL A 384 3.48 -11.95 17.78
CA VAL A 384 4.22 -11.29 18.87
C VAL A 384 3.33 -10.70 19.97
N GLU A 385 2.02 -10.57 19.77
CA GLU A 385 1.09 -9.91 20.71
C GLU A 385 1.05 -10.53 22.11
N MET A 386 1.38 -11.82 22.24
CA MET A 386 1.41 -12.52 23.53
C MET A 386 2.75 -12.40 24.27
N LEU A 387 3.71 -11.65 23.74
CA LEU A 387 4.96 -11.38 24.43
C LEU A 387 4.74 -10.41 25.59
N LYS A 388 5.37 -10.70 26.74
CA LYS A 388 5.34 -9.80 27.90
C LYS A 388 6.09 -8.49 27.65
N ILE A 389 7.09 -8.54 26.77
CA ILE A 389 7.86 -7.39 26.33
C ILE A 389 7.38 -7.12 24.91
N TYR A 390 6.80 -5.94 24.70
CA TYR A 390 6.27 -5.51 23.42
C TYR A 390 6.52 -4.01 23.31
N PRO A 391 7.37 -3.56 22.39
CA PRO A 391 7.76 -2.17 22.33
C PRO A 391 6.63 -1.34 21.71
N GLU A 392 6.37 -0.15 22.25
CA GLU A 392 5.28 0.75 21.79
C GLU A 392 5.46 1.21 20.34
N ASN A 393 6.68 1.09 19.85
CA ASN A 393 7.09 1.50 18.52
C ASN A 393 7.15 0.34 17.51
N PHE A 394 6.53 -0.80 17.81
CA PHE A 394 6.40 -1.88 16.83
C PHE A 394 5.38 -1.51 15.74
N ASP A 395 5.72 -1.76 14.47
CA ASP A 395 4.79 -1.56 13.34
C ASP A 395 3.76 -2.70 13.28
N GLU A 396 2.59 -2.44 13.83
CA GLU A 396 1.48 -3.41 13.92
C GLU A 396 0.83 -3.74 12.58
N GLU A 397 0.97 -2.86 11.59
CA GLU A 397 0.30 -2.97 10.29
C GLU A 397 1.17 -3.66 9.24
N ASN A 398 2.40 -4.04 9.60
CA ASN A 398 3.26 -4.81 8.72
C ASN A 398 2.77 -6.26 8.57
N TYR A 399 2.82 -6.78 7.35
CA TYR A 399 2.41 -8.13 7.01
C TYR A 399 3.62 -8.98 6.66
N ILE A 400 3.52 -10.28 6.95
CA ILE A 400 4.35 -11.30 6.32
C ILE A 400 3.46 -12.14 5.40
N GLN A 401 3.87 -12.29 4.14
CA GLN A 401 3.07 -12.92 3.12
C GLN A 401 3.90 -13.61 2.04
N PHE A 402 3.26 -14.52 1.31
CA PHE A 402 3.74 -14.92 -0.02
C PHE A 402 2.64 -14.75 -1.07
N GLY A 403 3.09 -14.51 -2.29
CA GLY A 403 2.24 -14.26 -3.45
C GLY A 403 1.56 -12.90 -3.44
N SER A 404 0.78 -12.65 -4.47
CA SER A 404 0.04 -11.41 -4.68
C SER A 404 -1.25 -11.65 -5.48
N LEU A 405 -2.25 -10.80 -5.26
CA LEU A 405 -3.47 -10.74 -6.08
C LEU A 405 -3.33 -9.82 -7.31
N THR A 406 -2.28 -9.01 -7.37
CA THR A 406 -1.98 -8.10 -8.50
C THR A 406 -0.95 -8.68 -9.44
N GLU A 407 0.01 -9.44 -8.93
CA GLU A 407 1.09 -10.05 -9.69
C GLU A 407 1.07 -11.57 -9.56
N PRO A 408 1.26 -12.33 -10.66
CA PRO A 408 1.27 -13.79 -10.63
C PRO A 408 2.60 -14.32 -10.08
N THR A 409 2.80 -14.13 -8.78
CA THR A 409 4.00 -14.54 -8.05
C THR A 409 3.65 -15.46 -6.87
N THR A 410 4.61 -16.27 -6.47
CA THR A 410 4.57 -17.06 -5.23
C THR A 410 5.71 -16.66 -4.29
N GLU A 411 6.41 -15.56 -4.58
CA GLU A 411 7.52 -15.08 -3.77
C GLU A 411 7.05 -14.47 -2.45
N GLY A 412 7.95 -14.51 -1.46
CA GLY A 412 7.72 -13.93 -0.14
C GLY A 412 8.18 -12.48 -0.04
N ASN A 413 7.64 -11.74 0.93
CA ASN A 413 8.02 -10.35 1.21
C ASN A 413 9.06 -10.19 2.33
N TRP A 414 9.89 -11.21 2.55
CA TRP A 414 10.87 -11.30 3.64
C TRP A 414 12.31 -11.15 3.17
#